data_AF-A0A496Z6B8-F1
#
_entry.id   AF-A0A496Z6B8-F1
#
_cell.length_a   1.000
_cell.length_b   1.000
_cell.length_c   1.000
_cell.angle_alpha   90.00
_cell.angle_beta   90.00
_cell.angle_gamma   90.00
#
_symmetry.space_group_name_H-M   'P 1'
#
loop_
_entity.id
_entity.type
_entity.pdbx_description
1 polymer ?
#
loop_
_entity_poly.entity_id
_entity_poly.type
_entity_poly.pdbx_seq_one_letter_code
_entity_poly.pdbx_strand_id
1 'polypeptide(L)' 'LVKRAWQHKNSMVDGFTKKYHIKMLVYFEVYQQAEEAIKRGKQIKKWKRSWKLKLIEEKNPN' A
#
# COMPACT_ATOMS: atom_id res chain seq x y z
N LEU A 1 -3.90 -7.50 -8.68
CA LEU A 1 -3.64 -6.11 -8.25
C LEU A 1 -4.50 -5.07 -9.01
N VAL A 2 -4.60 -5.19 -10.35
CA VAL A 2 -5.33 -4.25 -11.23
C VAL A 2 -6.76 -3.95 -10.79
N LYS A 3 -7.58 -4.98 -10.49
CA LYS A 3 -8.97 -4.81 -10.02
C LYS A 3 -9.06 -3.94 -8.76
N ARG A 4 -8.18 -4.18 -7.77
CA ARG A 4 -8.16 -3.41 -6.51
C ARG A 4 -7.74 -1.97 -6.73
N ALA A 5 -6.70 -1.75 -7.55
CA ALA A 5 -6.26 -0.40 -7.91
C ALA A 5 -7.39 0.38 -8.62
N TRP A 6 -8.11 -0.27 -9.54
CA TRP A 6 -9.25 0.33 -10.22
C TRP A 6 -10.42 0.63 -9.26
N GLN A 7 -10.76 -0.29 -8.36
CA GLN A 7 -11.80 -0.07 -7.33
C GLN A 7 -11.47 1.12 -6.42
N HIS A 8 -10.20 1.27 -6.03
CA HIS A 8 -9.74 2.39 -5.22
C HIS A 8 -9.78 3.71 -6.01
N LYS A 9 -9.29 3.72 -7.26
CA LYS A 9 -9.32 4.91 -8.14
C LYS A 9 -10.74 5.43 -8.37
N ASN A 10 -11.70 4.52 -8.52
CA ASN A 10 -13.11 4.85 -8.76
C ASN A 10 -13.95 4.95 -7.47
N SER A 11 -13.32 4.91 -6.29
CA SER A 11 -14.00 5.04 -5.00
C SER A 11 -15.19 4.08 -4.80
N MET A 12 -15.09 2.88 -5.37
CA MET A 12 -16.18 1.89 -5.40
C MET A 12 -16.35 1.12 -4.09
N VAL A 13 -15.37 1.21 -3.18
CA VAL A 13 -15.39 0.52 -1.90
C VAL A 13 -15.43 1.56 -0.79
N ASP A 14 -16.46 1.49 0.05
CA ASP A 14 -16.55 2.33 1.24
C ASP A 14 -15.47 1.95 2.25
N GLY A 15 -14.83 2.95 2.84
CA GLY A 15 -13.76 2.75 3.81
C GLY A 15 -12.74 3.89 3.82
N PHE A 16 -11.58 3.61 4.42
CA PHE A 16 -10.51 4.58 4.65
C PHE A 16 -10.06 5.27 3.35
N THR A 17 -9.89 4.51 2.27
CA THR A 17 -9.41 5.04 0.99
C THR A 17 -10.41 6.00 0.35
N LYS A 18 -11.72 5.74 0.46
CA LYS A 18 -12.77 6.66 0.00
C LYS A 18 -12.85 7.91 0.88
N LYS A 19 -12.85 7.72 2.21
CA LYS A 19 -12.91 8.84 3.18
C LYS A 19 -11.79 9.86 3.00
N TYR A 20 -10.56 9.38 2.75
CA TYR A 20 -9.38 10.24 2.59
C TYR A 20 -8.98 10.44 1.12
N HIS A 21 -9.84 10.10 0.16
CA HIS A 21 -9.60 10.30 -1.28
C HIS A 21 -8.26 9.69 -1.77
N ILE A 22 -7.85 8.56 -1.21
CA ILE A 22 -6.59 7.89 -1.53
C ILE A 22 -6.77 7.07 -2.81
N LYS A 23 -6.25 7.60 -3.93
CA LYS A 23 -6.39 7.01 -5.27
C LYS A 23 -5.09 6.42 -5.83
N MET A 24 -3.95 6.74 -5.24
CA MET A 24 -2.63 6.36 -5.76
C MET A 24 -2.04 5.18 -4.99
N LEU A 25 -1.63 4.15 -5.72
CA LEU A 25 -0.83 3.05 -5.20
C LEU A 25 0.64 3.36 -5.49
N VAL A 26 1.38 3.80 -4.48
CA VAL A 26 2.80 4.18 -4.62
C VAL A 26 3.77 3.04 -4.31
N TYR A 27 3.29 1.97 -3.65
CA TYR A 27 4.14 0.87 -3.21
C TYR A 27 3.34 -0.41 -2.98
N PHE A 28 3.88 -1.54 -3.44
CA PHE A 28 3.40 -2.88 -3.13
C PHE A 28 4.57 -3.88 -3.15
N GLU A 29 4.44 -4.93 -2.34
CA GLU A 29 5.34 -6.09 -2.35
C GLU A 29 4.49 -7.34 -2.61
N VAL A 30 5.04 -8.30 -3.35
CA VAL A 30 4.40 -9.60 -3.60
C VAL A 30 5.19 -10.66 -2.86
N TYR A 31 4.48 -11.48 -2.07
CA TYR A 31 5.04 -12.60 -1.32
C TYR A 31 4.37 -13.89 -1.75
N GLN A 32 5.11 -14.99 -1.74
CA GLN A 32 4.57 -16.30 -2.06
C GLN A 32 3.73 -16.87 -0.91
N GLN A 33 4.12 -16.56 0.33
CA GLN A 33 3.43 -17.04 1.52
C GLN A 33 2.61 -15.93 2.18
N ALA A 34 1.39 -16.26 2.61
CA ALA A 34 0.50 -15.31 3.26
C ALA A 34 1.07 -14.81 4.61
N GLU A 35 1.77 -15.67 5.35
CA GLU A 35 2.37 -15.32 6.63
C GLU A 35 3.45 -14.24 6.49
N GLU A 36 4.29 -14.34 5.47
CA GLU A 36 5.32 -13.34 5.15
C GLU A 36 4.68 -11.97 4.86
N ALA A 37 3.63 -11.95 4.02
CA ALA A 37 2.88 -10.73 3.72
C ALA A 37 2.26 -10.11 4.98
N ILE A 38 1.69 -10.93 5.87
CA ILE A 38 1.09 -10.47 7.13
C ILE A 38 2.17 -9.90 8.07
N LYS A 39 3.29 -10.62 8.24
CA LYS A 39 4.42 -10.19 9.09
C LYS A 39 4.99 -8.88 8.59
N ARG A 40 5.25 -8.77 7.28
CA ARG A 40 5.74 -7.55 6.65
C ARG A 40 4.77 -6.38 6.82
N GLY A 41 3.47 -6.61 6.58
CA GLY A 41 2.44 -5.60 6.78
C GLY A 41 2.39 -5.09 8.21
N LYS A 42 2.52 -5.98 9.20
CA LYS A 42 2.58 -5.60 10.63
C LYS A 42 3.84 -4.78 10.94
N GLN A 43 4.99 -5.13 10.38
CA GLN A 43 6.23 -4.35 10.54
C GLN A 43 6.07 -2.93 9.98
N ILE A 44 5.66 -2.81 8.71
CA ILE A 44 5.50 -1.50 8.05
C ILE A 44 4.51 -0.62 8.80
N LYS A 45 3.40 -1.18 9.33
CA LYS A 45 2.45 -0.39 10.12
C LYS A 45 3.11 0.33 11.31
N LYS A 46 4.09 -0.30 11.97
CA LYS A 46 4.83 0.24 13.13
C LYS A 46 6.00 1.16 12.76
N TRP A 47 6.39 1.24 11.49
CA TRP A 47 7.55 2.04 11.08
C TRP A 47 7.32 3.54 11.20
N LYS A 48 8.40 4.27 11.46
CA LYS A 48 8.45 5.73 11.33
C LYS A 48 8.14 6.13 9.89
N ARG A 49 7.51 7.30 9.71
CA ARG A 49 7.13 7.80 8.38
C ARG A 49 8.33 7.91 7.43
N SER A 50 9.48 8.38 7.91
CA SER A 50 10.70 8.52 7.10
C SER A 50 11.17 7.20 6.47
N TRP A 51 11.07 6.09 7.20
CA TRP A 51 11.45 4.79 6.67
C TRP A 51 10.49 4.28 5.60
N LYS A 52 9.20 4.61 5.73
CA LYS A 52 8.21 4.31 4.69
C LYS A 52 8.49 5.11 3.43
N LEU A 53 8.82 6.39 3.55
CA LEU A 53 9.16 7.24 2.40
C LEU A 53 10.40 6.73 1.68
N LYS A 54 11.48 6.46 2.41
CA LYS A 54 12.70 5.88 1.83
C LYS A 54 12.41 4.57 1.08
N LEU A 55 11.61 3.68 1.66
CA LEU A 55 11.21 2.42 1.03
C LEU A 55 10.41 2.64 -0.26
N ILE A 56 9.53 3.63 -0.28
CA ILE A 56 8.75 4.01 -1.48
C ILE A 56 9.68 4.58 -2.54
N GLU A 57 10.55 5.54 -2.18
CA GLU A 57 11.49 6.21 -3.07
C GLU A 57 12.50 5.24 -3.71
N GLU A 58 13.00 4.26 -2.94
CA GLU A 58 13.90 3.21 -3.45
C GLU A 58 13.26 2.33 -4.53
N LYS A 59 11.94 2.10 -4.44
CA LYS A 59 11.20 1.21 -5.36
C LYS A 59 10.43 1.96 -6.44
N ASN A 60 10.21 3.25 -6.25
CA ASN A 60 9.52 4.13 -7.19
C ASN A 60 10.17 5.53 -7.16
N PRO A 61 11.30 5.74 -7.87
CA PRO A 61 12.06 6.98 -7.81
C PRO A 61 11.47 8.17 -8.62
N ASN A 62 10.19 8.13 -9.00
CA ASN A 62 9.53 9.18 -9.80
C ASN A 62 8.14 9.52 -9.27
#